data_AF-A0AB74EVL1-F1
#
_entry.id   AF-A0AB74EVL1-F1
#
_cell.length_a   1.000
_cell.length_b   1.000
_cell.length_c   1.000
_cell.angle_alpha   90.00
_cell.angle_beta   90.00
_cell.angle_gamma   90.00
#
_symmetry.space_group_name_H-M   'P 1'
#
loop_
_entity.id
_entity.type
_entity.pdbx_description
1 polymer ?
#
loop_
_entity_poly.entity_id
_entity_poly.type
_entity_poly.pdbx_seq_one_letter_code
_entity_poly.pdbx_strand_id
1 'polypeptide(L)'
;MRITLDYSDFKKLQEQIEEIGGSKLLDKANRKIIKKGQQTAAERVSKELPVSGDISGSGPKRHKKPRSSPFAHSRDEIPIGKLTKKKGLLGADIGWYPSDNSPNFYAKFEETGADGTITSNGRHTPSIKKRGIFSKTTPDIEEMINKLGVEEYTRLLQEAMSV
;
A
#
# COMPACT_ATOMS: atom_id res chain seq x y z
N MET A 1 2.28 1.03 -4.00
CA MET A 1 3.52 0.67 -3.28
C MET A 1 3.47 -0.81 -2.93
N ARG A 2 4.61 -1.51 -3.01
CA ARG A 2 4.70 -2.91 -2.59
C ARG A 2 5.32 -3.00 -1.20
N ILE A 3 4.70 -3.78 -0.33
CA ILE A 3 5.16 -4.14 1.00
C ILE A 3 5.70 -5.56 0.94
N THR A 4 6.93 -5.74 1.40
CA THR A 4 7.59 -7.04 1.51
C THR A 4 8.19 -7.18 2.90
N LEU A 5 8.34 -8.41 3.34
CA LEU A 5 9.17 -8.74 4.49
C LEU A 5 10.54 -9.12 3.94
N ASP A 6 11.60 -8.44 4.37
CA ASP A 6 12.96 -8.90 4.06
C ASP A 6 13.28 -10.10 4.95
N TYR A 7 13.62 -11.22 4.33
CA TYR A 7 13.88 -12.47 5.03
C TYR A 7 15.31 -12.52 5.59
N SER A 8 16.22 -11.67 5.11
CA SER A 8 17.63 -11.72 5.47
C SER A 8 17.85 -11.37 6.95
N ASP A 9 17.18 -10.34 7.45
CA ASP A 9 17.27 -9.90 8.85
C ASP A 9 16.61 -10.88 9.83
N PHE A 10 15.64 -11.67 9.36
CA PHE A 10 14.86 -12.59 10.20
C PHE A 10 15.24 -14.06 10.08
N LYS A 11 16.25 -14.39 9.25
CA LYS A 11 16.57 -15.77 8.87
C LYS A 11 16.64 -16.72 10.07
N LYS A 12 17.38 -16.35 11.12
CA LYS A 12 17.53 -17.17 12.34
C LYS A 12 16.20 -17.41 13.06
N LEU A 13 15.38 -16.37 13.21
CA LEU A 13 14.08 -16.50 13.87
C LEU A 13 13.11 -17.36 13.06
N GLN A 14 13.15 -17.24 11.73
CA GLN A 14 12.32 -18.02 10.83
C GLN A 14 12.72 -19.51 10.83
N GLU A 15 14.02 -19.80 10.83
CA GLU A 15 14.56 -21.16 10.96
C GLU A 15 14.06 -21.81 12.26
N GLN A 16 14.17 -21.10 13.40
CA GLN A 16 13.67 -21.60 14.69
C GLN A 16 12.16 -21.86 14.68
N ILE A 17 11.37 -20.97 14.08
CA ILE A 17 9.92 -21.17 13.95
C ILE A 17 9.59 -22.37 13.06
N GLU A 18 10.36 -22.56 12.00
CA GLU A 18 10.20 -23.68 11.09
C GLU A 18 10.59 -25.01 11.75
N GLU A 19 11.61 -25.04 12.59
CA GLU A 19 11.99 -26.21 13.40
C GLU A 19 10.88 -26.60 14.40
N ILE A 20 10.25 -25.61 15.04
CA ILE A 20 9.25 -25.85 16.08
C ILE A 20 7.88 -26.21 15.50
N GLY A 21 7.43 -25.49 14.47
CA GLY A 21 6.04 -25.57 13.99
C GLY A 21 5.91 -25.82 12.48
N GLY A 22 7.03 -26.00 11.77
CA GLY A 22 7.07 -26.25 10.34
C GLY A 22 6.75 -25.03 9.48
N SER A 23 6.92 -25.23 8.17
CA SER A 23 6.71 -24.21 7.12
C SER A 23 5.31 -23.59 7.12
N LYS A 24 4.29 -24.32 7.58
CA LYS A 24 2.91 -23.82 7.69
C LYS A 24 2.77 -22.75 8.78
N LEU A 25 3.43 -22.92 9.92
CA LEU A 25 3.41 -21.91 10.99
C LEU A 25 4.11 -20.64 10.53
N LEU A 26 5.29 -20.79 9.90
CA LEU A 26 6.04 -19.68 9.33
C LEU A 26 5.23 -18.94 8.24
N ASP A 27 4.57 -19.64 7.32
CA ASP A 27 3.72 -18.99 6.29
C ASP A 27 2.56 -18.22 6.93
N LYS A 28 1.94 -18.75 7.99
CA LYS A 28 0.86 -18.08 8.72
C LYS A 28 1.36 -16.81 9.40
N ALA A 29 2.53 -16.86 10.05
CA ALA A 29 3.18 -15.71 10.67
C ALA A 29 3.49 -14.62 9.62
N ASN A 30 4.15 -14.99 8.52
CA ASN A 30 4.49 -14.08 7.43
C ASN A 30 3.26 -13.38 6.85
N ARG A 31 2.17 -14.14 6.61
CA ARG A 31 0.91 -13.55 6.13
C ARG A 31 0.30 -12.59 7.13
N LYS A 32 0.36 -12.89 8.43
CA LYS A 32 -0.15 -12.01 9.49
C LYS A 32 0.64 -10.69 9.51
N ILE A 33 1.97 -10.76 9.46
CA ILE A 33 2.86 -9.59 9.41
C ILE A 33 2.53 -8.72 8.20
N ILE A 34 2.50 -9.29 6.99
CA ILE A 34 2.24 -8.51 5.77
C ILE A 34 0.83 -7.90 5.76
N LYS A 35 -0.20 -8.64 6.20
CA LYS A 35 -1.58 -8.09 6.28
C LYS A 35 -1.67 -6.89 7.21
N LYS A 36 -1.08 -7.01 8.41
CA LYS A 36 -1.03 -5.90 9.36
C LYS A 36 -0.22 -4.74 8.78
N GLY A 37 0.91 -5.04 8.13
CA GLY A 37 1.71 -4.07 7.40
C GLY A 37 0.92 -3.29 6.34
N GLN A 38 0.11 -3.97 5.52
CA GLN A 38 -0.74 -3.31 4.51
C GLN A 38 -1.76 -2.36 5.13
N GLN A 39 -2.42 -2.79 6.21
CA GLN A 39 -3.43 -1.97 6.90
C GLN A 39 -2.80 -0.70 7.46
N THR A 40 -1.73 -0.84 8.25
CA THR A 40 -1.06 0.32 8.85
C THR A 40 -0.41 1.23 7.80
N ALA A 41 0.13 0.66 6.73
CA ALA A 41 0.66 1.43 5.61
C ALA A 41 -0.43 2.25 4.91
N ALA A 42 -1.61 1.66 4.66
CA ALA A 42 -2.74 2.39 4.10
C ALA A 42 -3.21 3.50 5.04
N GLU A 43 -3.31 3.24 6.34
CA GLU A 43 -3.64 4.26 7.34
C GLU A 43 -2.62 5.42 7.34
N ARG A 44 -1.32 5.13 7.23
CA ARG A 44 -0.29 6.17 7.18
C ARG A 44 -0.37 7.00 5.89
N VAL A 45 -0.49 6.34 4.74
CA VAL A 45 -0.65 7.01 3.44
C VAL A 45 -1.93 7.84 3.40
N SER A 46 -3.02 7.39 4.03
CA SER A 46 -4.30 8.12 4.06
C SER A 46 -4.18 9.53 4.65
N LYS A 47 -3.26 9.72 5.61
CA LYS A 47 -3.02 11.00 6.29
C LYS A 47 -2.29 12.01 5.40
N GLU A 48 -1.52 11.52 4.43
CA GLU A 48 -0.72 12.33 3.52
C GLU A 48 -1.49 12.67 2.22
N LEU A 49 -2.54 11.90 1.90
CA LEU A 49 -3.33 12.12 0.70
C LEU A 49 -4.16 13.42 0.80
N PRO A 50 -4.20 14.24 -0.26
CA PRO A 50 -4.98 15.46 -0.26
C PRO A 50 -6.48 15.16 -0.26
N VAL A 51 -7.24 16.02 0.42
CA VAL A 51 -8.69 15.91 0.56
C VAL A 51 -9.32 17.25 0.23
N SER A 52 -10.32 17.24 -0.65
CA SER A 52 -11.12 18.44 -0.92
C SER A 52 -12.13 18.65 0.22
N GLY A 53 -12.47 19.91 0.51
CA GLY A 53 -13.50 20.23 1.51
C GLY A 53 -14.91 19.80 1.10
N ASP A 54 -15.16 19.65 -0.21
CA ASP A 54 -16.38 19.10 -0.77
C ASP A 54 -16.02 18.14 -1.92
N ILE A 55 -16.49 16.89 -1.82
CA ILE A 55 -16.27 15.86 -2.83
C ILE A 55 -17.17 16.04 -4.05
N SER A 56 -18.33 16.69 -3.90
CA SER A 56 -19.26 16.92 -5.00
C SER A 56 -18.64 17.80 -6.09
N GLY A 57 -17.65 18.62 -5.73
CA GLY A 57 -16.83 19.43 -6.63
C GLY A 57 -15.68 18.68 -7.33
N SER A 58 -15.43 17.42 -6.98
CA SER A 58 -14.33 16.62 -7.54
C SER A 58 -14.68 15.96 -8.87
N GLY A 59 -13.67 15.70 -9.70
CA GLY A 59 -13.86 15.04 -10.99
C GLY A 59 -14.32 15.98 -12.13
N PRO A 60 -14.33 15.49 -13.37
CA PRO A 60 -14.53 16.32 -14.55
C PRO A 60 -15.98 16.78 -14.70
N LYS A 61 -16.20 18.09 -14.89
CA LYS A 61 -17.48 18.66 -15.31
C LYS A 61 -17.50 18.77 -16.85
N ARG A 62 -18.28 17.92 -17.50
CA ARG A 62 -18.47 17.96 -18.96
C ARG A 62 -19.67 18.85 -19.31
N HIS A 63 -19.59 19.58 -20.42
CA HIS A 63 -20.63 20.53 -20.84
C HIS A 63 -22.02 19.86 -20.87
N LYS A 64 -23.00 20.50 -20.20
CA LYS A 64 -24.40 20.02 -20.06
C LYS A 64 -24.57 18.65 -19.36
N LYS A 65 -23.53 18.07 -18.75
CA LYS A 65 -23.64 16.83 -17.95
C LYS A 65 -23.41 17.12 -16.46
N PRO A 66 -24.07 16.38 -15.56
CA PRO A 66 -23.71 16.36 -14.14
C PRO A 66 -22.22 16.03 -13.98
N ARG A 67 -21.60 16.57 -12.93
CA ARG A 67 -20.21 16.24 -12.63
C ARG A 67 -20.11 14.76 -12.24
N SER A 68 -19.10 14.08 -12.79
CA SER A 68 -18.79 12.71 -12.41
C SER A 68 -17.87 12.75 -11.18
N SER A 69 -18.48 12.83 -10.00
CA SER A 69 -17.76 12.88 -8.73
C SER A 69 -17.65 11.47 -8.12
N PRO A 70 -16.51 11.11 -7.51
CA PRO A 70 -16.41 9.87 -6.73
C PRO A 70 -17.30 9.93 -5.49
N PHE A 71 -17.70 8.76 -4.98
CA PHE A 71 -18.54 8.65 -3.78
C PHE A 71 -17.78 8.92 -2.48
N ALA A 72 -16.48 8.61 -2.43
CA ALA A 72 -15.60 8.84 -1.29
C ALA A 72 -14.21 9.33 -1.75
N HIS A 73 -13.46 9.95 -0.84
CA HIS A 73 -12.12 10.46 -1.15
C HIS A 73 -11.14 9.30 -1.30
N SER A 74 -10.07 9.53 -2.07
CA SER A 74 -9.01 8.53 -2.24
C SER A 74 -8.42 8.05 -0.91
N ARG A 75 -8.26 8.93 0.08
CA ARG A 75 -7.75 8.55 1.40
C ARG A 75 -8.61 7.53 2.13
N ASP A 76 -9.91 7.50 1.85
CA ASP A 76 -10.88 6.63 2.54
C ASP A 76 -11.00 5.28 1.81
N GLU A 77 -10.53 5.20 0.56
CA GLU A 77 -10.68 4.03 -0.33
C GLU A 77 -9.34 3.57 -0.92
N ILE A 78 -8.26 3.59 -0.13
CA ILE A 78 -6.95 3.09 -0.59
C ILE A 78 -7.06 1.58 -0.89
N PRO A 79 -6.79 1.14 -2.13
CA PRO A 79 -6.88 -0.28 -2.47
C PRO A 79 -5.87 -1.11 -1.69
N ILE A 80 -6.35 -2.20 -1.11
CA ILE A 80 -5.53 -3.22 -0.46
C ILE A 80 -5.40 -4.40 -1.42
N GLY A 81 -4.19 -4.61 -1.93
CA GLY A 81 -3.87 -5.69 -2.85
C GLY A 81 -3.87 -7.07 -2.19
N LYS A 82 -3.98 -8.11 -3.01
CA LYS A 82 -3.85 -9.49 -2.54
C LYS A 82 -2.39 -9.79 -2.16
N LEU A 83 -2.23 -10.69 -1.20
CA LEU A 83 -0.94 -11.32 -0.90
C LEU A 83 -0.44 -12.09 -2.13
N THR A 84 0.82 -11.86 -2.48
CA THR A 84 1.48 -12.49 -3.62
C THR A 84 2.89 -12.94 -3.21
N LYS A 85 3.31 -14.11 -3.66
CA LYS A 85 4.69 -14.58 -3.52
C LYS A 85 5.43 -14.36 -4.82
N LYS A 86 6.61 -13.71 -4.75
CA LYS A 86 7.49 -13.52 -5.92
C LYS A 86 8.92 -13.81 -5.49
N LYS A 87 9.60 -14.73 -6.18
CA LYS A 87 10.98 -15.17 -5.86
C LYS A 87 11.16 -15.57 -4.39
N GLY A 88 10.21 -16.31 -3.83
CA GLY A 88 10.22 -16.74 -2.42
C GLY A 88 9.77 -15.68 -1.42
N LEU A 89 9.69 -14.40 -1.80
CA LEU A 89 9.27 -13.32 -0.92
C LEU A 89 7.75 -13.16 -0.92
N LEU A 90 7.13 -13.26 0.27
CA LEU A 90 5.75 -12.83 0.46
C LEU A 90 5.69 -11.31 0.48
N GLY A 91 4.78 -10.76 -0.30
CA GLY A 91 4.49 -9.33 -0.26
C GLY A 91 3.06 -9.05 -0.68
N ALA A 92 2.70 -7.79 -0.59
CA ALA A 92 1.39 -7.34 -1.01
C ALA A 92 1.45 -5.86 -1.35
N ASP A 93 0.51 -5.41 -2.16
CA ASP A 93 0.52 -4.05 -2.69
C ASP A 93 -0.55 -3.21 -1.99
N ILE A 94 -0.32 -1.90 -1.92
CA ILE A 94 -1.33 -0.90 -1.53
C ILE A 94 -1.37 0.24 -2.54
N GLY A 95 -2.53 0.88 -2.66
CA GLY A 95 -2.77 1.97 -3.60
C GLY A 95 -3.13 1.49 -5.01
N TRP A 96 -3.14 2.44 -5.94
CA TRP A 96 -3.55 2.20 -7.32
C TRP A 96 -2.35 1.88 -8.21
N TYR A 97 -2.51 0.89 -9.09
CA TYR A 97 -1.51 0.56 -10.09
C TYR A 97 -1.51 1.54 -11.26
N PRO A 98 -0.43 1.63 -12.04
CA PRO A 98 -0.40 2.43 -13.27
C PRO A 98 -1.55 2.10 -14.24
N SER A 99 -1.92 0.81 -14.35
CA SER A 99 -3.03 0.33 -15.18
C SER A 99 -4.42 0.43 -14.53
N ASP A 100 -4.50 0.83 -13.26
CA ASP A 100 -5.75 0.93 -12.54
C ASP A 100 -6.58 2.12 -13.03
N ASN A 101 -7.86 1.86 -13.32
CA ASN A 101 -8.86 2.84 -13.76
C ASN A 101 -10.13 2.79 -12.88
N SER A 102 -10.06 2.14 -11.72
CA SER A 102 -11.13 2.14 -10.71
C SER A 102 -11.37 3.53 -10.13
N PRO A 103 -12.44 3.75 -9.36
CA PRO A 103 -12.63 5.01 -8.63
C PRO A 103 -11.35 5.42 -7.88
N ASN A 104 -11.10 6.72 -7.81
CA ASN A 104 -9.92 7.28 -7.16
C ASN A 104 -8.54 6.92 -7.77
N PHE A 105 -8.49 6.30 -8.97
CA PHE A 105 -7.23 5.97 -9.63
C PHE A 105 -6.26 7.14 -9.82
N TYR A 106 -6.79 8.37 -9.89
CA TYR A 106 -5.99 9.58 -10.05
C TYR A 106 -4.99 9.79 -8.91
N ALA A 107 -5.22 9.21 -7.73
CA ALA A 107 -4.29 9.28 -6.60
C ALA A 107 -2.91 8.63 -6.91
N LYS A 108 -2.81 7.78 -7.95
CA LYS A 108 -1.50 7.29 -8.44
C LYS A 108 -0.59 8.41 -8.96
N PHE A 109 -1.17 9.50 -9.47
CA PHE A 109 -0.42 10.64 -9.98
C PHE A 109 0.24 11.47 -8.88
N GLU A 110 -0.17 11.31 -7.61
CA GLU A 110 0.57 11.88 -6.48
C GLU A 110 1.99 11.28 -6.38
N GLU A 111 2.16 10.03 -6.82
CA GLU A 111 3.46 9.35 -6.85
C GLU A 111 4.23 9.63 -8.14
N THR A 112 3.59 9.60 -9.30
CA THR A 112 4.30 9.70 -10.59
C THR A 112 4.39 11.13 -11.13
N GLY A 113 3.51 12.02 -10.70
CA GLY A 113 3.20 13.24 -11.43
C GLY A 113 2.49 12.95 -12.77
N ALA A 114 2.15 14.03 -13.47
CA ALA A 114 1.71 14.00 -14.86
C ALA A 114 2.08 15.34 -15.53
N ASP A 115 2.70 15.28 -16.70
CA ASP A 115 2.98 16.50 -17.46
C ASP A 115 1.72 17.01 -18.16
N GLY A 116 1.57 18.33 -18.18
CA GLY A 116 0.53 18.98 -18.95
C GLY A 116 0.85 18.85 -20.44
N THR A 117 -0.12 18.41 -21.23
CA THR A 117 -0.01 18.23 -22.68
C THR A 117 -1.15 18.95 -23.40
N ILE A 118 -0.97 19.19 -24.70
CA ILE A 118 -2.05 19.65 -25.56
C ILE A 118 -2.68 18.41 -26.19
N THR A 119 -3.95 18.20 -25.91
CA THR A 119 -4.74 17.12 -26.52
C THR A 119 -4.99 17.39 -28.00
N SER A 120 -5.38 16.35 -28.76
CA SER A 120 -5.63 16.44 -30.20
C SER A 120 -6.71 17.46 -30.60
N ASN A 121 -7.55 17.91 -29.66
CA ASN A 121 -8.55 18.96 -29.87
C ASN A 121 -8.13 20.34 -29.33
N GLY A 122 -6.84 20.54 -29.08
CA GLY A 122 -6.27 21.83 -28.66
C GLY A 122 -6.47 22.18 -27.19
N ARG A 123 -6.99 21.28 -26.35
CA ARG A 123 -7.14 21.54 -24.90
C ARG A 123 -5.86 21.23 -24.15
N HIS A 124 -5.46 22.14 -23.28
CA HIS A 124 -4.39 21.93 -22.30
C HIS A 124 -4.87 21.04 -21.15
N THR A 125 -4.13 19.97 -20.86
CA THR A 125 -4.31 19.19 -19.64
C THR A 125 -3.50 19.81 -18.51
N PRO A 126 -4.01 19.77 -17.26
CA PRO A 126 -3.27 20.28 -16.12
C PRO A 126 -2.05 19.39 -15.84
N SER A 127 -0.92 20.01 -15.51
CA SER A 127 0.23 19.30 -14.94
C SER A 127 -0.03 19.00 -13.47
N ILE A 128 0.34 17.79 -13.04
CA ILE A 128 0.30 17.33 -11.66
C ILE A 128 1.74 17.17 -11.20
N LYS A 129 2.13 17.97 -10.19
CA LYS A 129 3.46 17.86 -9.59
C LYS A 129 3.59 16.53 -8.85
N LYS A 130 4.67 15.80 -9.13
CA LYS A 130 5.06 14.62 -8.36
C LYS A 130 5.26 14.98 -6.89
N ARG A 131 4.51 14.36 -5.98
CA ARG A 131 4.63 14.54 -4.52
C ARG A 131 5.40 13.42 -3.85
N GLY A 132 5.40 12.23 -4.44
CA GLY A 132 6.09 11.05 -3.90
C GLY A 132 5.50 10.60 -2.57
N ILE A 133 4.17 10.68 -2.40
CA ILE A 133 3.52 10.38 -1.12
C ILE A 133 3.85 8.95 -0.66
N PHE A 134 3.75 7.98 -1.58
CA PHE A 134 4.02 6.59 -1.23
C PHE A 134 5.50 6.37 -0.97
N SER A 135 6.37 6.90 -1.83
CA SER A 135 7.83 6.76 -1.68
C SER A 135 8.37 7.41 -0.40
N LYS A 136 7.83 8.55 0.03
CA LYS A 136 8.20 9.20 1.29
C LYS A 136 7.83 8.38 2.51
N THR A 137 6.72 7.65 2.45
CA THR A 137 6.27 6.80 3.56
C THR A 137 6.95 5.43 3.60
N THR A 138 7.65 5.02 2.54
CA THR A 138 8.27 3.69 2.44
C THR A 138 9.22 3.36 3.60
N PRO A 139 10.19 4.22 3.99
CA PRO A 139 11.14 3.88 5.04
C PRO A 139 10.45 3.60 6.39
N ASP A 140 9.49 4.46 6.77
CA ASP A 140 8.71 4.29 8.00
C ASP A 140 7.93 2.97 8.00
N ILE A 141 7.44 2.57 6.82
CA ILE A 141 6.65 1.35 6.64
C ILE A 141 7.55 0.11 6.70
N GLU A 142 8.74 0.16 6.08
CA GLU A 142 9.74 -0.90 6.18
C GLU A 142 10.19 -1.12 7.63
N GLU A 143 10.52 -0.04 8.35
CA GLU A 143 10.86 -0.11 9.78
C GLU A 143 9.73 -0.74 10.60
N MET A 144 8.48 -0.32 10.35
CA MET A 144 7.31 -0.88 11.01
C MET A 144 7.11 -2.36 10.70
N ILE A 145 7.24 -2.79 9.44
CA ILE A 145 7.12 -4.20 9.06
C ILE A 145 8.19 -5.02 9.78
N ASN A 146 9.42 -4.51 9.87
CA ASN A 146 10.49 -5.18 10.57
C ASN A 146 10.17 -5.32 12.07
N LYS A 147 9.65 -4.27 12.70
CA LYS A 147 9.19 -4.32 14.09
C LYS A 147 8.08 -5.36 14.29
N LEU A 148 7.08 -5.40 13.40
CA LEU A 148 6.02 -6.41 13.43
C LEU A 148 6.56 -7.83 13.24
N GLY A 149 7.60 -7.99 12.42
CA GLY A 149 8.32 -9.24 12.23
C GLY A 149 8.96 -9.73 13.53
N VAL A 150 9.78 -8.89 14.17
CA VAL A 150 10.39 -9.21 15.47
C VAL A 150 9.33 -9.58 16.49
N GLU A 151 8.31 -8.74 16.68
CA GLU A 151 7.25 -8.95 17.66
C GLU A 151 6.53 -10.30 17.46
N GLU A 152 6.12 -10.60 16.22
CA GLU A 152 5.37 -11.82 15.94
C GLU A 152 6.23 -13.08 16.05
N TYR A 153 7.48 -13.02 15.59
CA TYR A 153 8.38 -14.16 15.66
C TYR A 153 8.81 -14.46 17.09
N THR A 154 9.19 -13.44 17.86
CA THR A 154 9.53 -13.60 19.28
C THR A 154 8.34 -14.15 20.07
N ARG A 155 7.13 -13.65 19.81
CA ARG A 155 5.90 -14.19 20.44
C ARG A 155 5.74 -15.69 20.19
N LEU A 156 5.91 -16.14 18.94
CA LEU A 156 5.77 -17.55 18.58
C LEU A 156 6.82 -18.43 19.26
N LEU A 157 8.07 -17.95 19.36
CA LEU A 157 9.13 -18.68 20.05
C LEU A 157 8.87 -18.78 21.56
N GLN A 158 8.39 -17.71 22.18
CA GLN A 158 8.03 -17.72 23.61
C GLN A 158 6.86 -18.66 23.91
N GLU A 159 5.84 -18.66 23.05
CA GLU A 159 4.70 -19.58 23.16
C GLU A 159 5.14 -21.03 23.07
N ALA A 160 6.10 -21.35 22.20
CA ALA A 160 6.63 -22.70 22.07
C ALA A 160 7.49 -23.15 23.25
N MET A 161 8.23 -22.22 23.89
CA MET A 161 9.06 -22.51 25.07
C MET A 161 8.26 -22.62 26.38
N SER A 162 7.01 -22.15 26.37
CA SER A 162 6.12 -22.18 27.54
C SER A 162 5.25 -23.45 27.60
N VAL A 163 5.47 -24.38 26.67
CA VAL A 163 4.80 -25.69 26.55
C VAL A 163 5.77 -26.78 26.94
#